data_AF-A0A349ZU04-F1
#
_entry.id   AF-A0A349ZU04-F1
#
_cell.length_a   1.000
_cell.length_b   1.000
_cell.length_c   1.000
_cell.angle_alpha   90.00
_cell.angle_beta   90.00
_cell.angle_gamma   90.00
#
_symmetry.space_group_name_H-M   'P 1'
#
loop_
_entity.id
_entity.type
_entity.pdbx_description
1 polymer ?
#
loop_
_entity_poly.entity_id
_entity_poly.type
_entity_poly.pdbx_seq_one_letter_code
_entity_poly.pdbx_strand_id
1 'polypeptide(L)'
;MLDNFSEVFGDMNPLLKRLKKKRYEENMEWLRQTHGHYFKEMTELMEQAQDKEKTASDIAAAILDAAENKLKRWGRIPGYAEVNLTFFLIYYIFPAILLEESPHSTALADALQEEVKRRFKNSNIRYADYQTIHDGFNEKILGLFGPFGKKE
;
A
#
# COMPACT_ATOMS: atom_id res chain seq x y z
N MET A 1 -4.74 -14.27 11.45
CA MET A 1 -4.02 -12.99 11.32
C MET A 1 -3.85 -12.77 9.84
N LEU A 2 -4.72 -11.96 9.19
CA LEU A 2 -4.64 -11.64 7.75
C LEU A 2 -4.26 -12.84 6.88
N ASP A 3 -4.84 -14.00 7.19
CA ASP A 3 -4.50 -15.25 6.56
C ASP A 3 -4.91 -15.13 5.09
N ASN A 4 -3.95 -15.36 4.19
CA ASN A 4 -4.08 -15.17 2.74
C ASN A 4 -4.02 -13.73 2.21
N PHE A 5 -3.67 -12.70 3.01
CA PHE A 5 -3.47 -11.34 2.47
C PHE A 5 -2.41 -11.26 1.35
N SER A 6 -1.52 -12.25 1.25
CA SER A 6 -0.59 -12.40 0.13
C SER A 6 -1.27 -12.50 -1.26
N GLU A 7 -2.57 -12.82 -1.30
CA GLU A 7 -3.37 -12.84 -2.52
C GLU A 7 -3.53 -11.45 -3.14
N VAL A 8 -3.66 -10.40 -2.32
CA VAL A 8 -3.74 -9.00 -2.78
C VAL A 8 -2.53 -8.62 -3.64
N PHE A 9 -1.34 -9.11 -3.27
CA PHE A 9 -0.11 -8.88 -4.03
C PHE A 9 -0.01 -9.69 -5.32
N GLY A 10 -0.87 -10.69 -5.53
CA GLY A 10 -1.01 -11.39 -6.81
C GLY A 10 -1.51 -10.47 -7.92
N ASP A 11 -2.34 -9.49 -7.58
CA ASP A 11 -2.96 -8.54 -8.51
C ASP A 11 -2.12 -7.27 -8.74
N MET A 12 -0.95 -7.18 -8.13
CA MET A 12 -0.06 -6.02 -8.23
C MET A 12 0.26 -5.63 -9.68
N ASN A 13 0.77 -6.57 -10.48
CA ASN A 13 1.18 -6.30 -11.86
C ASN A 13 0.00 -5.91 -12.78
N PRO A 14 -1.15 -6.61 -12.78
CA PRO A 14 -2.29 -6.19 -13.59
C PRO A 14 -2.88 -4.85 -13.16
N LEU A 15 -2.92 -4.53 -11.86
CA LEU A 15 -3.46 -3.26 -11.36
C LEU A 15 -2.54 -2.06 -11.66
N LEU A 16 -1.23 -2.27 -11.72
CA LEU A 16 -0.28 -1.23 -12.13
C LEU A 16 -0.18 -1.04 -13.65
N LYS A 17 -0.73 -1.96 -14.44
CA LYS A 17 -0.64 -1.91 -15.90
C LYS A 17 -1.49 -0.76 -16.44
N ARG A 18 -0.84 0.20 -17.12
CA ARG A 18 -1.49 1.35 -17.79
C ARG A 18 -2.30 2.21 -16.81
N LEU A 19 -1.67 2.59 -15.70
CA LEU A 19 -2.24 3.45 -14.68
C LEU A 19 -2.69 4.80 -15.29
N LYS A 20 -4.01 4.99 -15.42
CA LYS A 20 -4.69 6.20 -15.92
C LYS A 20 -5.89 6.46 -15.01
N LYS A 21 -6.31 7.72 -14.84
CA LYS A 21 -7.40 8.10 -13.92
C LYS A 21 -8.61 7.16 -13.91
N LYS A 22 -9.27 7.00 -15.07
CA LYS A 22 -10.43 6.08 -15.20
C LYS A 22 -10.11 4.64 -14.80
N ARG A 23 -8.94 4.14 -15.19
CA ARG A 23 -8.54 2.78 -14.89
C ARG A 23 -8.19 2.61 -13.41
N TYR A 24 -7.62 3.63 -12.80
CA TYR A 24 -7.31 3.66 -11.38
C TYR A 24 -8.58 3.56 -10.53
N GLU A 25 -9.62 4.32 -10.89
CA GLU A 25 -10.94 4.25 -10.26
C GLU A 25 -11.54 2.84 -10.37
N GLU A 26 -11.65 2.29 -11.58
CA GLU A 26 -12.15 0.92 -11.82
C GLU A 26 -11.34 -0.14 -11.03
N ASN A 27 -10.02 0.00 -11.02
CA ASN A 27 -9.13 -0.93 -10.34
C ASN A 27 -9.23 -0.83 -8.80
N MET A 28 -9.39 0.38 -8.25
CA MET A 28 -9.57 0.59 -6.82
C MET A 28 -10.91 0.03 -6.36
N GLU A 29 -11.98 0.28 -7.11
CA GLU A 29 -13.29 -0.31 -6.83
C GLU A 29 -13.22 -1.84 -6.83
N TRP A 30 -12.61 -2.43 -7.88
CA TRP A 30 -12.43 -3.87 -7.97
C TRP A 30 -11.59 -4.44 -6.81
N LEU A 31 -10.50 -3.77 -6.45
CA LEU A 31 -9.64 -4.16 -5.32
C LEU A 31 -10.46 -4.20 -4.03
N ARG A 32 -11.29 -3.18 -3.76
CA ARG A 32 -12.12 -3.12 -2.55
C ARG A 32 -13.25 -4.15 -2.57
N GLN A 33 -13.87 -4.40 -3.73
CA GLN A 33 -14.89 -5.44 -3.84
C GLN A 33 -14.30 -6.85 -3.61
N THR A 34 -13.09 -7.11 -4.10
CA THR A 34 -12.45 -8.43 -4.02
C THR A 34 -11.75 -8.66 -2.68
N HIS A 35 -11.00 -7.66 -2.21
CA HIS A 35 -10.07 -7.76 -1.09
C HIS A 35 -10.43 -6.86 0.09
N GLY A 36 -11.54 -6.11 0.02
CA GLY A 36 -11.98 -5.13 1.04
C GLY A 36 -12.09 -5.67 2.45
N HIS A 37 -12.46 -6.95 2.58
CA HIS A 37 -12.61 -7.62 3.86
C HIS A 37 -11.31 -7.62 4.69
N TYR A 38 -10.14 -7.65 4.06
CA TYR A 38 -8.86 -7.57 4.76
C TYR A 38 -8.62 -6.20 5.39
N PHE A 39 -8.91 -5.11 4.65
CA PHE A 39 -8.73 -3.75 5.17
C PHE A 39 -9.68 -3.50 6.34
N LYS A 40 -10.91 -4.01 6.25
CA LYS A 40 -11.86 -3.99 7.35
C LYS A 40 -11.34 -4.76 8.57
N GLU A 41 -10.87 -6.00 8.39
CA GLU A 41 -10.29 -6.82 9.47
C GLU A 41 -9.14 -6.07 10.16
N MET A 42 -8.26 -5.37 9.42
CA MET A 42 -7.19 -4.56 10.02
C MET A 42 -7.73 -3.48 10.94
N THR A 43 -8.77 -2.75 10.51
CA THR A 43 -9.38 -1.70 11.35
C THR A 43 -10.11 -2.27 12.56
N GLU A 44 -10.73 -3.45 12.44
CA GLU A 44 -11.38 -4.15 13.55
C GLU A 44 -10.37 -4.65 14.59
N LEU A 45 -9.23 -5.20 14.13
CA LEU A 45 -8.11 -5.57 15.00
C LEU A 45 -7.56 -4.36 15.75
N MET A 46 -7.39 -3.24 15.04
CA MET A 46 -7.02 -1.97 15.65
C MET A 46 -8.05 -1.55 16.69
N GLU A 47 -9.35 -1.56 16.38
CA GLU A 47 -10.42 -1.16 17.30
C GLU A 47 -10.36 -1.93 18.63
N GLN A 48 -10.16 -3.25 18.55
CA GLN A 48 -10.15 -4.16 19.70
C GLN A 48 -8.82 -4.17 20.48
N ALA A 49 -7.75 -3.61 19.92
CA ALA A 49 -6.43 -3.65 20.53
C ALA A 49 -6.34 -2.76 21.79
N GLN A 50 -5.75 -3.33 22.85
CA GLN A 50 -5.37 -2.56 24.03
C GLN A 50 -4.16 -1.66 23.75
N ASP A 51 -3.21 -2.15 22.95
CA ASP A 51 -2.00 -1.43 22.51
C ASP A 51 -2.10 -1.18 21.00
N LYS A 52 -2.66 -0.03 20.64
CA LYS A 52 -2.91 0.38 19.24
C LYS A 52 -1.62 0.52 18.44
N GLU A 53 -0.55 1.02 19.06
CA GLU A 53 0.73 1.27 18.38
C GLU A 53 1.40 -0.04 18.02
N LYS A 54 1.48 -0.97 18.97
CA LYS A 54 2.00 -2.31 18.71
C LYS A 54 1.16 -3.05 17.67
N THR A 55 -0.17 -2.99 17.78
CA THR A 55 -1.04 -3.65 16.79
C THR A 55 -0.88 -3.06 15.38
N ALA A 56 -0.75 -1.73 15.24
CA ALA A 56 -0.48 -1.10 13.95
C ALA A 56 0.85 -1.58 13.35
N SER A 57 1.91 -1.66 14.18
CA SER A 57 3.22 -2.18 13.77
C SER A 57 3.14 -3.66 13.37
N ASP A 58 2.42 -4.49 14.13
CA ASP A 58 2.25 -5.92 13.82
C ASP A 58 1.49 -6.14 12.51
N ILE A 59 0.44 -5.35 12.26
CA ILE A 59 -0.31 -5.37 10.98
C ILE A 59 0.59 -4.91 9.83
N ALA A 60 1.32 -3.80 10.00
CA ALA A 60 2.25 -3.29 9.01
C ALA A 60 3.32 -4.33 8.63
N ALA A 61 3.89 -5.00 9.62
CA ALA A 61 4.85 -6.08 9.40
C ALA A 61 4.21 -7.25 8.64
N ALA A 62 3.00 -7.67 9.01
CA ALA A 62 2.27 -8.74 8.34
C ALA A 62 1.97 -8.42 6.86
N ILE A 63 1.61 -7.17 6.54
CA ILE A 63 1.41 -6.70 5.15
C ILE A 63 2.70 -6.87 4.33
N LEU A 64 3.86 -6.45 4.86
CA LEU A 64 5.12 -6.56 4.14
C LEU A 64 5.67 -7.99 4.11
N ASP A 65 5.44 -8.79 5.14
CA ASP A 65 5.78 -10.22 5.13
C ASP A 65 4.99 -10.95 4.04
N ALA A 66 3.69 -10.66 3.90
CA ALA A 66 2.85 -11.19 2.84
C ALA A 66 3.37 -10.78 1.44
N ALA A 67 3.77 -9.52 1.27
CA ALA A 67 4.37 -9.03 0.04
C ALA A 67 5.69 -9.76 -0.29
N GLU A 68 6.58 -9.87 0.70
CA GLU A 68 7.86 -10.54 0.55
C GLU A 68 7.69 -12.01 0.18
N ASN A 69 6.82 -12.73 0.89
CA ASN A 69 6.56 -14.14 0.62
C ASN A 69 5.98 -14.35 -0.78
N LYS A 70 5.17 -13.42 -1.29
CA LYS A 70 4.61 -13.48 -2.64
C LYS A 70 5.64 -13.17 -3.74
N LEU A 71 6.55 -12.23 -3.48
CA LEU A 71 7.43 -11.66 -4.50
C LEU A 71 8.84 -12.26 -4.53
N LYS A 72 9.28 -12.89 -3.44
CA LYS A 72 10.60 -13.53 -3.37
C LYS A 72 10.77 -14.57 -4.47
N ARG A 73 11.89 -14.49 -5.17
CA ARG A 73 12.39 -15.53 -6.08
C ARG A 73 13.82 -15.84 -5.69
N TRP A 74 14.11 -17.10 -5.40
CA TRP A 74 15.45 -17.54 -4.97
C TRP A 74 15.96 -16.77 -3.73
N GLY A 75 15.10 -16.62 -2.72
CA GLY A 75 15.45 -16.01 -1.42
C GLY A 75 15.50 -14.49 -1.38
N ARG A 76 15.27 -13.78 -2.49
CA ARG A 76 15.25 -12.30 -2.55
C ARG A 76 14.13 -11.76 -3.44
N ILE A 77 13.69 -10.54 -3.20
CA ILE A 77 12.80 -9.83 -4.13
C ILE A 77 13.64 -9.30 -5.30
N PRO A 78 13.27 -9.57 -6.57
CA PRO A 78 13.90 -8.92 -7.71
C PRO A 78 13.68 -7.40 -7.68
N GLY A 79 14.68 -6.58 -8.03
CA GLY A 79 14.58 -5.12 -7.92
C GLY A 79 13.37 -4.48 -8.64
N TYR A 80 12.96 -5.02 -9.81
CA TYR A 80 11.75 -4.54 -10.48
C TYR A 80 10.47 -4.82 -9.68
N ALA A 81 10.43 -5.92 -8.93
CA ALA A 81 9.28 -6.28 -8.10
C ALA A 81 9.22 -5.43 -6.83
N GLU A 82 10.37 -4.99 -6.29
CA GLU A 82 10.44 -4.03 -5.18
C GLU A 82 9.90 -2.64 -5.59
N VAL A 83 10.27 -2.18 -6.80
CA VAL A 83 9.72 -0.94 -7.37
C VAL A 83 8.21 -1.06 -7.61
N ASN A 84 7.75 -2.16 -8.20
CA ASN A 84 6.32 -2.40 -8.37
C ASN A 84 5.58 -2.48 -7.04
N LEU A 85 6.16 -3.13 -6.02
CA LEU A 85 5.59 -3.17 -4.67
C LEU A 85 5.42 -1.75 -4.12
N THR A 86 6.45 -0.92 -4.21
CA THR A 86 6.41 0.47 -3.74
C THR A 86 5.27 1.24 -4.41
N PHE A 87 5.14 1.13 -5.73
CA PHE A 87 4.02 1.76 -6.46
C PHE A 87 2.67 1.18 -6.06
N PHE A 88 2.59 -0.13 -5.86
CA PHE A 88 1.34 -0.78 -5.45
C PHE A 88 0.89 -0.32 -4.06
N LEU A 89 1.84 -0.14 -3.13
CA LEU A 89 1.55 0.42 -1.83
C LEU A 89 0.99 1.85 -1.96
N ILE A 90 1.68 2.73 -2.70
CA ILE A 90 1.28 4.14 -2.91
C ILE A 90 -0.10 4.24 -3.55
N TYR A 91 -0.33 3.52 -4.64
CA TYR A 91 -1.55 3.68 -5.42
C TYR A 91 -2.74 2.90 -4.85
N TYR A 92 -2.51 1.75 -4.22
CA TYR A 92 -3.60 0.83 -3.88
C TYR A 92 -3.71 0.53 -2.39
N ILE A 93 -2.63 0.13 -1.71
CA ILE A 93 -2.73 -0.33 -0.31
C ILE A 93 -2.96 0.84 0.65
N PHE A 94 -2.17 1.91 0.59
CA PHE A 94 -2.39 3.07 1.46
C PHE A 94 -3.76 3.70 1.25
N PRO A 95 -4.20 3.98 0.01
CA PRO A 95 -5.53 4.56 -0.19
C PRO A 95 -6.66 3.61 0.25
N ALA A 96 -6.52 2.30 0.05
CA ALA A 96 -7.52 1.34 0.52
C ALA A 96 -7.65 1.32 2.05
N ILE A 97 -6.53 1.40 2.79
CA ILE A 97 -6.55 1.55 4.26
C ILE A 97 -7.27 2.84 4.68
N LEU A 98 -6.98 3.95 4.00
CA LEU A 98 -7.55 5.26 4.31
C LEU A 98 -9.04 5.36 3.93
N LEU A 99 -9.49 4.61 2.93
CA LEU A 99 -10.89 4.52 2.50
C LEU A 99 -11.79 3.75 3.47
N GLU A 100 -11.24 3.05 4.46
CA GLU A 100 -12.07 2.44 5.52
C GLU A 100 -12.64 3.46 6.50
N GLU A 101 -12.20 4.74 6.43
CA GLU A 101 -12.70 5.87 7.23
C GLU A 101 -12.74 5.58 8.75
N SER A 102 -11.89 4.66 9.22
CA SER A 102 -11.73 4.35 10.63
C SER A 102 -10.88 5.42 11.31
N PRO A 103 -11.15 5.77 12.59
CA PRO A 103 -10.26 6.61 13.39
C PRO A 103 -8.81 6.07 13.48
N HIS A 104 -8.60 4.79 13.13
CA HIS A 104 -7.31 4.10 13.19
C HIS A 104 -6.60 4.00 11.83
N SER A 105 -7.26 4.35 10.72
CA SER A 105 -6.69 4.20 9.38
C SER A 105 -5.39 4.99 9.19
N THR A 106 -5.29 6.21 9.73
CA THR A 106 -4.07 7.02 9.65
C THR A 106 -2.92 6.40 10.44
N ALA A 107 -3.17 5.94 11.67
CA ALA A 107 -2.15 5.29 12.50
C ALA A 107 -1.60 4.02 11.83
N LEU A 108 -2.48 3.25 11.18
CA LEU A 108 -2.07 2.07 10.42
C LEU A 108 -1.25 2.44 9.16
N ALA A 109 -1.65 3.48 8.44
CA ALA A 109 -0.89 3.99 7.30
C ALA A 109 0.48 4.52 7.72
N ASP A 110 0.59 5.23 8.84
CA ASP A 110 1.86 5.69 9.38
C ASP A 110 2.78 4.52 9.74
N ALA A 111 2.27 3.53 10.47
CA ALA A 111 3.02 2.32 10.82
C ALA A 111 3.52 1.57 9.57
N LEU A 112 2.67 1.43 8.54
CA LEU A 112 3.08 0.80 7.28
C LEU A 112 4.15 1.61 6.55
N GLN A 113 4.07 2.95 6.56
CA GLN A 113 5.10 3.80 5.96
C GLN A 113 6.45 3.64 6.67
N GLU A 114 6.45 3.60 8.00
CA GLU A 114 7.67 3.39 8.80
C GLU A 114 8.27 2.01 8.55
N GLU A 115 7.44 0.99 8.50
CA GLU A 115 7.87 -0.38 8.26
C GLU A 115 8.47 -0.54 6.84
N VAL A 116 7.93 0.14 5.83
CA VAL A 116 8.52 0.21 4.48
C VAL A 116 9.89 0.88 4.52
N LYS A 117 10.02 2.05 5.19
CA LYS A 117 11.31 2.76 5.37
C LYS A 117 12.35 1.88 6.05
N ARG A 118 11.95 1.09 7.04
CA ARG A 118 12.83 0.18 7.78
C ARG A 118 13.34 -0.96 6.91
N ARG A 119 12.48 -1.55 6.07
CA ARG A 119 12.83 -2.73 5.26
C ARG A 119 13.53 -2.39 3.95
N PHE A 120 13.13 -1.31 3.30
CA PHE A 120 13.63 -0.92 1.99
C PHE A 120 14.50 0.33 2.12
N LYS A 121 15.84 0.12 2.18
CA LYS A 121 16.88 1.13 2.53
C LYS A 121 16.90 2.45 1.72
N ASN A 122 16.16 2.54 0.62
CA ASN A 122 16.03 3.75 -0.22
C ASN A 122 14.58 4.25 -0.39
N SER A 123 13.64 3.74 0.41
CA SER A 123 12.23 4.09 0.29
C SER A 123 11.93 5.40 1.01
N ASN A 124 12.16 6.54 0.35
CA ASN A 124 11.51 7.81 0.73
C ASN A 124 10.04 7.79 0.29
N ILE A 125 9.31 6.73 0.67
CA ILE A 125 7.91 6.60 0.35
C ILE A 125 7.12 7.61 1.17
N ARG A 126 6.22 8.32 0.50
CA ARG A 126 5.12 9.05 1.10
C ARG A 126 3.84 8.40 0.59
N TYR A 127 2.78 8.47 1.39
CA TYR A 127 1.47 8.02 0.97
C TYR A 127 0.51 9.20 0.87
N ALA A 128 -0.60 8.98 0.19
CA ALA A 128 -1.70 9.92 0.05
C ALA A 128 -3.01 9.13 0.05
N ASP A 129 -4.12 9.80 0.37
CA ASP A 129 -5.45 9.22 0.24
C ASP A 129 -5.86 9.05 -1.24
N TYR A 130 -6.96 8.33 -1.43
CA TYR A 130 -7.50 8.04 -2.76
C TYR A 130 -7.82 9.31 -3.55
N GLN A 131 -8.45 10.31 -2.95
CA GLN A 131 -8.88 11.53 -3.65
C GLN A 131 -7.69 12.33 -4.14
N THR A 132 -6.67 12.51 -3.29
CA THR A 132 -5.41 13.18 -3.63
C THR A 132 -4.73 12.53 -4.84
N ILE A 133 -4.66 11.19 -4.86
CA ILE A 133 -4.07 10.45 -5.98
C ILE A 133 -4.95 10.56 -7.23
N HIS A 134 -6.26 10.34 -7.07
CA HIS A 134 -7.25 10.38 -8.15
C HIS A 134 -7.24 11.73 -8.89
N ASP A 135 -7.18 12.83 -8.16
CA ASP A 135 -7.23 14.18 -8.72
C ASP A 135 -5.95 14.56 -9.45
N GLY A 136 -4.79 14.24 -8.88
CA GLY A 136 -3.54 14.61 -9.55
C GLY A 136 -3.14 13.71 -10.73
N PHE A 137 -3.90 12.67 -11.10
CA PHE A 137 -3.72 12.03 -12.42
C PHE A 137 -3.83 13.05 -13.57
N ASN A 138 -4.56 14.16 -13.37
CA ASN A 138 -4.68 15.25 -14.34
C ASN A 138 -3.60 16.34 -14.15
N GLU A 139 -2.97 16.41 -12.98
CA GLU A 139 -1.96 17.40 -12.61
C GLU A 139 -0.58 16.75 -12.45
N LYS A 140 0.11 16.38 -13.54
CA LYS A 140 1.52 15.94 -13.57
C LYS A 140 2.09 15.41 -12.22
N ILE A 141 1.47 14.40 -11.60
CA ILE A 141 2.02 13.71 -10.41
C ILE A 141 3.18 12.78 -10.83
N LEU A 142 4.15 13.32 -11.56
CA LEU A 142 5.47 12.72 -11.72
C LEU A 142 6.51 13.41 -10.82
N GLY A 143 6.17 14.59 -10.26
CA GLY A 143 7.05 15.34 -9.36
C GLY A 143 6.98 14.94 -7.88
N LEU A 144 5.90 14.31 -7.42
CA LEU A 144 5.68 14.04 -5.99
C LEU A 144 6.15 12.65 -5.51
N PHE A 145 6.34 11.68 -6.42
CA PHE A 145 6.61 10.27 -6.04
C PHE A 145 7.71 9.56 -6.85
N GLY A 146 8.57 10.29 -7.59
CA GLY A 146 9.70 9.71 -8.32
C GLY A 146 11.07 10.16 -7.80
N PRO A 147 12.14 9.34 -7.86
CA PRO A 147 13.52 9.74 -7.54
C PRO A 147 14.16 10.65 -8.60
N PHE A 148 13.37 11.29 -9.47
CA PHE A 148 13.85 12.19 -10.51
C PHE A 148 13.47 13.64 -10.19
N GLY A 149 13.86 14.09 -9.00
CA GLY A 149 13.99 15.50 -8.67
C GLY A 149 15.41 15.98 -8.93
N LYS A 150 15.83 16.08 -10.20
CA LYS A 150 16.91 17.01 -10.56
C LYS A 150 16.29 18.35 -10.93
N LYS A 151 16.40 19.29 -9.99
CA LYS A 151 16.68 20.71 -10.20
C LYS A 151 17.58 21.05 -9.00
N GLU A 152 18.83 21.45 -9.13
CA GLU A 152 19.46 22.33 -10.11
C GLU A 152 20.79 21.80 -10.63
#